data_AF-A0A3N5Z1G2-F1
#
_entry.id   AF-A0A3N5Z1G2-F1
#
_cell.length_a   1.000
_cell.length_b   1.000
_cell.length_c   1.000
_cell.angle_alpha   90.00
_cell.angle_beta   90.00
_cell.angle_gamma   90.00
#
_symmetry.space_group_name_H-M   'P 1'
#
loop_
_entity.id
_entity.type
_entity.pdbx_description
1 polymer ?
#
loop_
_entity_poly.entity_id
_entity_poly.type
_entity_poly.pdbx_seq_one_letter_code
_entity_poly.pdbx_strand_id
1 'polypeptide(L)'
;MPLDQYRAKRNFEKTPEPPGHPSPATKPGKRRAFSIQKHLASHLHYDLRLEHGGVLLSWAVPKGPSLDPRERRLAMHVEDHPTEYGDFEGVIPEGYGAGIVLLWDRGQWIPEVDDVGRAIEKGDLKFRLEGYKLKGSWVLVRTRGAGDRGWLLIKHRDEWSADSKELDITAFAPLSVKSNGDFADILAADNPSIWLSNKPAKGGQSGAMFERIIQRALSLREQTRGERPDTSALAGSKSASGARSATRQRGRKEPSTAAAGRGPARRQKAAATPPGKLEAKRKRKAPAREAATGRGKGTARTPPVKTARSRRET
;
A
#
# COMPACT_ATOMS: atom_id res chain seq x y z
N MET A 1 -12.47 3.25 16.13
CA MET A 1 -11.07 2.99 15.74
C MET A 1 -10.90 3.24 14.25
N PRO A 2 -9.68 3.47 13.72
CA PRO A 2 -9.44 3.70 12.30
C PRO A 2 -10.02 2.61 11.37
N LEU A 3 -9.98 1.35 11.79
CA LEU A 3 -10.46 0.20 11.01
C LEU A 3 -11.95 -0.15 11.21
N ASP A 4 -12.75 0.67 11.90
CA ASP A 4 -14.16 0.32 12.20
C ASP A 4 -14.99 0.14 10.92
N GLN A 5 -14.85 1.04 9.94
CA GLN A 5 -15.58 0.95 8.67
C GLN A 5 -15.13 -0.25 7.83
N TYR A 6 -13.83 -0.55 7.83
CA TYR A 6 -13.28 -1.74 7.18
C TYR A 6 -13.87 -3.01 7.79
N ARG A 7 -13.78 -3.16 9.12
CA ARG A 7 -14.31 -4.34 9.83
C ARG A 7 -15.82 -4.48 9.70
N ALA A 8 -16.58 -3.38 9.69
CA ALA A 8 -18.03 -3.41 9.49
C ALA A 8 -18.45 -3.86 8.08
N LYS A 9 -17.59 -3.67 7.05
CA LYS A 9 -17.83 -4.10 5.66
C LYS A 9 -17.25 -5.48 5.33
N ARG A 10 -16.73 -6.20 6.31
CA ARG A 10 -16.01 -7.46 6.14
C ARG A 10 -16.59 -8.54 7.03
N ASN A 11 -16.82 -9.72 6.46
CA ASN A 11 -17.01 -10.93 7.24
C ASN A 11 -15.71 -11.72 7.13
N PHE A 12 -14.87 -11.67 8.18
CA PHE A 12 -13.56 -12.33 8.24
C PHE A 12 -13.61 -13.84 8.49
N GLU A 13 -14.80 -14.40 8.70
CA GLU A 13 -14.98 -15.81 8.39
C GLU A 13 -14.90 -15.93 6.86
N LYS A 14 -15.81 -15.23 6.15
CA LYS A 14 -16.01 -15.36 4.69
C LYS A 14 -14.92 -14.85 3.74
N THR A 15 -13.93 -14.08 4.19
CA THR A 15 -12.93 -13.47 3.29
C THR A 15 -11.50 -13.84 3.70
N PRO A 16 -10.57 -14.11 2.74
CA PRO A 16 -9.15 -14.28 3.03
C PRO A 16 -8.43 -12.96 3.38
N GLU A 17 -9.14 -11.83 3.38
CA GLU A 17 -8.60 -10.53 3.76
C GLU A 17 -8.25 -10.48 5.27
N PRO A 18 -7.09 -9.89 5.66
CA PRO A 18 -6.69 -9.85 7.07
C PRO A 18 -7.66 -9.02 7.94
N PRO A 19 -7.97 -9.47 9.17
CA PRO A 19 -8.87 -8.74 10.10
C PRO A 19 -8.27 -7.43 10.64
N GLY A 20 -6.95 -7.27 10.48
CA GLY A 20 -6.18 -6.12 10.92
C GLY A 20 -5.95 -6.14 12.42
N HIS A 21 -4.72 -6.32 12.85
CA HIS A 21 -4.35 -6.09 14.25
C HIS A 21 -4.12 -4.58 14.48
N PRO A 22 -4.25 -4.08 15.72
CA PRO A 22 -3.88 -2.70 16.04
C PRO A 22 -2.36 -2.53 15.95
N SER A 23 -1.85 -2.24 14.75
CA SER A 23 -0.45 -1.90 14.51
C SER A 23 -0.10 -0.59 15.23
N PRO A 24 0.97 -0.54 16.04
CA PRO A 24 1.41 0.71 16.66
C PRO A 24 1.85 1.69 15.58
N ALA A 25 1.40 2.94 15.68
CA ALA A 25 1.66 3.97 14.69
C ALA A 25 3.17 4.10 14.38
N THR A 26 3.49 4.11 13.08
CA THR A 26 4.86 4.09 12.59
C THR A 26 5.62 5.33 13.06
N LYS A 27 6.70 5.10 13.83
CA LYS A 27 7.51 6.15 14.47
C LYS A 27 7.98 7.19 13.44
N PRO A 28 8.10 8.49 13.82
CA PRO A 28 8.74 9.49 12.98
C PRO A 28 10.10 9.00 12.47
N GLY A 29 10.36 9.16 11.18
CA GLY A 29 11.60 8.70 10.53
C GLY A 29 11.66 7.21 10.15
N LYS A 30 10.68 6.36 10.49
CA LYS A 30 10.58 5.04 9.85
C LYS A 30 10.08 5.18 8.42
N ARG A 31 10.63 4.36 7.52
CA ARG A 31 10.11 4.17 6.17
C ARG A 31 8.68 3.62 6.26
N ARG A 32 7.79 4.11 5.39
CA ARG A 32 6.35 3.76 5.36
C ARG A 32 6.08 2.92 4.13
N ALA A 33 5.42 1.79 4.26
CA ALA A 33 5.09 0.94 3.13
C ALA A 33 4.04 1.60 2.22
N PHE A 34 4.13 1.32 0.92
CA PHE A 34 3.01 1.49 0.01
C PHE A 34 2.80 0.22 -0.80
N SER A 35 1.57 0.03 -1.26
CA SER A 35 1.22 -0.99 -2.23
C SER A 35 0.25 -0.43 -3.27
N ILE A 36 0.28 -1.03 -4.45
CA ILE A 36 -0.73 -0.85 -5.48
C ILE A 36 -1.23 -2.23 -5.86
N GLN A 37 -2.51 -2.48 -5.67
CA GLN A 37 -3.14 -3.73 -6.07
C GLN A 37 -3.97 -3.52 -7.35
N LYS A 38 -3.74 -4.34 -8.37
CA LYS A 38 -4.59 -4.40 -9.56
C LYS A 38 -5.76 -5.33 -9.24
N HIS A 39 -6.97 -4.81 -9.31
CA HIS A 39 -8.16 -5.46 -8.78
C HIS A 39 -9.17 -5.70 -9.90
N LEU A 40 -9.39 -6.97 -10.26
CA LEU A 40 -10.41 -7.40 -11.20
C LEU A 40 -11.69 -7.77 -10.44
N ALA A 41 -12.43 -6.73 -10.04
CA ALA A 41 -13.80 -6.83 -9.56
C ALA A 41 -14.79 -6.68 -10.74
N SER A 42 -16.02 -6.20 -10.48
CA SER A 42 -16.99 -5.79 -11.51
C SER A 42 -16.40 -4.87 -12.59
N HIS A 43 -15.43 -4.03 -12.20
CA HIS A 43 -14.57 -3.27 -13.09
C HIS A 43 -13.11 -3.46 -12.69
N LEU A 44 -12.22 -3.50 -13.69
CA LEU A 44 -10.78 -3.42 -13.45
C LEU A 44 -10.44 -2.04 -12.89
N HIS A 45 -9.70 -2.00 -11.77
CA HIS A 45 -9.19 -0.79 -11.15
C HIS A 45 -7.87 -1.09 -10.41
N TYR A 46 -7.21 -0.05 -9.90
CA TYR A 46 -5.98 -0.17 -9.11
C TYR A 46 -6.16 0.52 -7.76
N ASP A 47 -6.00 -0.20 -6.66
CA ASP A 47 -6.06 0.34 -5.31
C ASP A 47 -4.67 0.81 -4.87
N LEU A 48 -4.46 2.14 -4.83
CA LEU A 48 -3.26 2.78 -4.25
C LEU A 48 -3.42 2.86 -2.73
N ARG A 49 -2.41 2.38 -2.00
CA ARG A 49 -2.43 2.32 -0.53
C ARG A 49 -1.16 2.91 0.06
N LEU A 50 -1.31 3.88 0.96
CA LEU A 50 -0.20 4.57 1.65
C LEU A 50 -0.27 4.31 3.16
N GLU A 51 0.78 3.71 3.73
CA GLU A 51 0.84 3.46 5.18
C GLU A 51 0.96 4.77 5.97
N HIS A 52 -0.02 5.06 6.84
CA HIS A 52 0.02 6.17 7.78
C HIS A 52 -0.79 5.86 9.04
N GLY A 53 -0.35 6.32 10.21
CA GLY A 53 -1.14 6.21 11.46
C GLY A 53 -1.43 4.78 11.94
N GLY A 54 -0.78 3.75 11.39
CA GLY A 54 -1.09 2.34 11.68
C GLY A 54 -2.16 1.72 10.75
N VAL A 55 -2.55 2.42 9.68
CA VAL A 55 -3.46 1.94 8.64
C VAL A 55 -2.91 2.23 7.23
N LEU A 56 -3.59 1.70 6.21
CA LEU A 56 -3.37 2.00 4.80
C LEU A 56 -4.47 2.95 4.29
N LEU A 57 -4.11 4.22 4.17
CA LEU A 57 -4.92 5.23 3.47
C LEU A 57 -5.08 4.78 2.02
N SER A 58 -6.32 4.64 1.54
CA SER A 58 -6.59 3.89 0.30
C SER A 58 -7.39 4.70 -0.74
N TRP A 59 -6.99 4.59 -2.01
CA TRP A 59 -7.68 5.19 -3.16
C TRP A 59 -7.84 4.21 -4.31
N ALA A 60 -9.05 4.03 -4.80
CA ALA A 60 -9.33 3.27 -6.02
C ALA A 60 -9.10 4.15 -7.27
N VAL A 61 -8.21 3.73 -8.16
CA VAL A 61 -7.79 4.44 -9.38
C VAL A 61 -8.26 3.64 -10.61
N PRO A 62 -9.42 3.96 -11.23
CA PRO A 62 -10.04 3.07 -12.21
C PRO A 62 -9.20 2.77 -13.46
N LYS A 63 -8.45 3.76 -13.94
CA LYS A 63 -7.53 3.59 -15.10
C LYS A 63 -6.11 3.17 -14.69
N GLY A 64 -5.82 3.08 -13.40
CA GLY A 64 -4.47 2.92 -12.89
C GLY A 64 -3.61 4.19 -12.93
N PRO A 65 -2.39 4.12 -12.37
CA PRO A 65 -1.41 5.22 -12.39
C PRO A 65 -0.92 5.52 -13.81
N SER A 66 -0.33 6.69 -14.00
CA SER A 66 0.32 7.09 -15.26
C SER A 66 1.66 7.74 -14.97
N LEU A 67 2.65 7.51 -15.85
CA LEU A 67 3.95 8.18 -15.77
C LEU A 67 3.97 9.52 -16.52
N ASP A 68 2.95 9.87 -17.31
CA ASP A 68 2.84 11.18 -17.97
C ASP A 68 2.33 12.25 -16.97
N PRO A 69 3.13 13.29 -16.64
CA PRO A 69 2.73 14.37 -15.74
C PRO A 69 1.57 15.24 -16.24
N ARG A 70 1.18 15.09 -17.51
CA ARG A 70 0.05 15.79 -18.14
C ARG A 70 -1.26 15.06 -17.89
N GLU A 71 -1.22 13.77 -17.55
CA GLU A 71 -2.41 12.98 -17.24
C GLU A 71 -2.85 13.17 -15.78
N ARG A 72 -4.17 13.28 -15.59
CA ARG A 72 -4.81 13.37 -14.28
C ARG A 72 -5.69 12.15 -14.09
N ARG A 73 -5.24 11.19 -13.29
CA ARG A 73 -5.95 9.92 -13.06
C ARG A 73 -6.92 10.09 -11.89
N LEU A 74 -8.21 9.81 -12.11
CA LEU A 74 -9.22 9.81 -11.04
C LEU A 74 -8.81 8.80 -9.95
N ALA A 75 -8.78 9.26 -8.71
CA ALA A 75 -8.51 8.46 -7.52
C ALA A 75 -9.66 8.67 -6.52
N MET A 76 -10.46 7.63 -6.28
CA MET A 76 -11.58 7.69 -5.36
C MET A 76 -11.12 7.25 -3.97
N HIS A 77 -11.20 8.13 -2.97
CA HIS A 77 -10.87 7.78 -1.59
C HIS A 77 -11.85 6.73 -1.06
N VAL A 78 -11.34 5.60 -0.58
CA VAL A 78 -12.09 4.49 -0.01
C VAL A 78 -11.71 4.31 1.47
N GLU A 79 -12.23 3.28 2.13
CA GLU A 79 -11.97 3.06 3.55
C GLU A 79 -10.50 2.73 3.84
N ASP A 80 -10.02 3.07 5.03
CA ASP A 80 -8.70 2.66 5.50
C ASP A 80 -8.61 1.13 5.62
N HIS A 81 -7.52 0.54 5.12
CA HIS A 81 -7.28 -0.90 5.20
C HIS A 81 -6.20 -1.21 6.27
N PRO A 82 -6.15 -2.43 6.82
CA PRO A 82 -5.09 -2.80 7.75
C PRO A 82 -3.74 -2.90 7.04
N THR A 83 -2.66 -2.68 7.79
CA THR A 83 -1.28 -2.71 7.27
C THR A 83 -0.94 -4.01 6.54
N GLU A 84 -1.42 -5.13 7.06
CA GLU A 84 -1.26 -6.49 6.57
C GLU A 84 -1.93 -6.71 5.20
N TYR A 85 -2.90 -5.86 4.83
CA TYR A 85 -3.56 -5.90 3.53
C TYR A 85 -2.62 -5.51 2.38
N GLY A 86 -1.54 -4.77 2.68
CA GLY A 86 -0.61 -4.25 1.68
C GLY A 86 0.09 -5.34 0.86
N ASP A 87 0.27 -6.53 1.45
CA ASP A 87 0.88 -7.70 0.82
C ASP A 87 -0.15 -8.76 0.38
N PHE A 88 -1.46 -8.48 0.46
CA PHE A 88 -2.51 -9.40 0.03
C PHE A 88 -2.53 -9.58 -1.50
N GLU A 89 -2.66 -10.83 -1.93
CA GLU A 89 -2.82 -11.26 -3.32
C GLU A 89 -3.59 -12.58 -3.31
N GLY A 90 -4.65 -12.71 -4.11
CA GLY A 90 -5.56 -13.85 -4.05
C GLY A 90 -6.94 -13.52 -4.63
N VAL A 91 -7.95 -14.28 -4.20
CA VAL A 91 -9.33 -14.19 -4.71
C VAL A 91 -10.29 -13.91 -3.56
N ILE A 92 -11.12 -12.87 -3.71
CA ILE A 92 -12.22 -12.55 -2.79
C ILE A 92 -13.52 -13.05 -3.44
N PRO A 93 -14.16 -14.11 -2.93
CA PRO A 93 -15.22 -14.83 -3.65
C PRO A 93 -16.57 -14.11 -3.68
N GLU A 94 -16.94 -13.41 -2.59
CA GLU A 94 -18.19 -12.67 -2.48
C GLU A 94 -18.08 -11.48 -1.51
N GLY A 95 -19.05 -10.57 -1.56
CA GLY A 95 -19.12 -9.39 -0.69
C GLY A 95 -18.47 -8.14 -1.27
N TYR A 96 -18.24 -7.13 -0.42
CA TYR A 96 -17.63 -5.86 -0.84
C TYR A 96 -16.16 -6.10 -1.20
N GLY A 97 -15.73 -5.76 -2.42
CA GLY A 97 -14.38 -6.09 -2.90
C GLY A 97 -14.22 -7.50 -3.50
N ALA A 98 -15.33 -8.19 -3.85
CA ALA A 98 -15.26 -9.44 -4.58
C ALA A 98 -14.55 -9.29 -5.94
N GLY A 99 -13.60 -10.18 -6.22
CA GLY A 99 -12.73 -10.11 -7.38
C GLY A 99 -11.39 -10.81 -7.19
N ILE A 100 -10.51 -10.68 -8.19
CA ILE A 100 -9.11 -11.14 -8.10
C ILE A 100 -8.23 -9.94 -7.77
N VAL A 101 -7.40 -10.06 -6.74
CA VAL A 101 -6.49 -9.02 -6.28
C VAL A 101 -5.06 -9.46 -6.57
N LEU A 102 -4.36 -8.69 -7.40
CA LEU A 102 -2.96 -8.89 -7.80
C LEU A 102 -2.11 -7.78 -7.19
N LEU A 103 -1.02 -8.10 -6.49
CA LEU A 103 -0.11 -7.10 -5.93
C LEU A 103 0.78 -6.55 -7.04
N TRP A 104 0.37 -5.41 -7.62
CA TRP A 104 0.93 -4.87 -8.86
C TRP A 104 2.18 -4.04 -8.64
N ASP A 105 2.29 -3.30 -7.53
CA ASP A 105 3.54 -2.67 -7.11
C ASP A 105 3.60 -2.60 -5.59
N ARG A 106 4.81 -2.54 -5.04
CA ARG A 106 5.03 -2.29 -3.61
C ARG A 106 6.38 -1.64 -3.39
N GLY A 107 6.52 -0.93 -2.28
CA GLY A 107 7.78 -0.31 -1.90
C GLY A 107 7.63 0.58 -0.69
N GLN A 108 8.35 1.69 -0.68
CA GLN A 108 8.27 2.70 0.37
C GLN A 108 7.75 4.02 -0.19
N TRP A 109 7.00 4.77 0.61
CA TRP A 109 6.60 6.13 0.29
C TRP A 109 7.15 7.12 1.31
N ILE A 110 7.42 8.33 0.83
CA ILE A 110 8.01 9.41 1.60
C ILE A 110 7.09 10.62 1.43
N PRO A 111 6.44 11.13 2.50
CA PRO A 111 5.68 12.36 2.42
C PRO A 111 6.59 13.53 2.04
N GLU A 112 6.12 14.38 1.13
CA GLU A 112 6.75 15.67 0.79
C GLU A 112 5.97 16.82 1.45
N VAL A 113 5.43 16.54 2.65
CA VAL A 113 4.61 17.41 3.50
C VAL A 113 4.94 17.14 4.98
N ASP A 114 4.90 18.17 5.82
CA ASP A 114 5.22 18.06 7.26
C ASP A 114 4.18 17.22 8.04
N ASP A 115 2.90 17.43 7.71
CA ASP A 115 1.76 16.76 8.35
C ASP A 115 0.85 16.15 7.28
N VAL A 116 0.77 14.82 7.29
CA VAL A 116 -0.03 14.04 6.34
C VAL A 116 -1.52 14.10 6.65
N GLY A 117 -1.91 14.16 7.94
CA GLY A 117 -3.32 14.31 8.32
C GLY A 117 -3.87 15.64 7.82
N ARG A 118 -3.14 16.73 8.10
CA ARG A 118 -3.49 18.07 7.63
C ARG A 118 -3.46 18.19 6.10
N ALA A 119 -2.55 17.48 5.42
CA ALA A 119 -2.51 17.41 3.96
C ALA A 119 -3.75 16.71 3.37
N ILE A 120 -4.24 15.64 4.03
CA ILE A 120 -5.44 14.91 3.63
C ILE A 120 -6.70 15.76 3.83
N GLU A 121 -6.80 16.46 4.97
CA GLU A 121 -7.88 17.41 5.26
C GLU A 121 -7.92 18.56 4.25
N LYS A 122 -6.75 19.16 3.96
CA LYS A 122 -6.59 20.23 2.96
C LYS A 122 -6.93 19.74 1.53
N GLY A 123 -6.75 18.46 1.25
CA GLY A 123 -6.95 17.89 -0.09
C GLY A 123 -5.74 18.04 -1.01
N ASP A 124 -4.52 18.06 -0.48
CA ASP A 124 -3.26 18.29 -1.22
C ASP A 124 -2.13 17.51 -0.54
N LEU A 125 -1.93 16.26 -0.96
CA LEU A 125 -0.94 15.33 -0.41
C LEU A 125 0.14 15.04 -1.46
N LYS A 126 1.34 15.57 -1.23
CA LYS A 126 2.54 15.34 -2.07
C LYS A 126 3.40 14.26 -1.45
N PHE A 127 3.95 13.39 -2.29
CA PHE A 127 4.76 12.26 -1.84
C PHE A 127 5.65 11.70 -2.95
N ARG A 128 6.75 11.08 -2.54
CA ARG A 128 7.64 10.31 -3.40
C ARG A 128 7.42 8.82 -3.20
N LEU A 129 7.36 8.07 -4.30
CA LEU A 129 7.33 6.61 -4.29
C LEU A 129 8.73 6.03 -4.57
N GLU A 130 9.06 4.96 -3.87
CA GLU A 130 10.25 4.13 -4.04
C GLU A 130 9.79 2.67 -4.23
N GLY A 131 9.05 2.43 -5.32
CA GLY A 131 8.48 1.14 -5.70
C GLY A 131 9.39 0.26 -6.54
N TYR A 132 8.87 -0.90 -6.94
CA TYR A 132 9.45 -1.70 -8.01
C TYR A 132 9.12 -1.06 -9.37
N LYS A 133 7.86 -0.65 -9.58
CA LYS A 133 7.39 -0.04 -10.84
C LYS A 133 7.28 1.49 -10.77
N LEU A 134 6.61 2.03 -9.75
CA LEU A 134 6.42 3.46 -9.60
C LEU A 134 7.53 4.07 -8.74
N LYS A 135 8.13 5.12 -9.28
CA LYS A 135 9.20 5.88 -8.64
C LYS A 135 8.95 7.38 -8.81
N GLY A 136 9.78 8.21 -8.19
CA GLY A 136 9.69 9.67 -8.28
C GLY A 136 8.51 10.27 -7.49
N SER A 137 8.30 11.56 -7.66
CA SER A 137 7.31 12.38 -6.95
C SER A 137 5.94 12.38 -7.63
N TRP A 138 4.90 12.45 -6.81
CA TRP A 138 3.48 12.34 -7.11
C TRP A 138 2.67 13.29 -6.21
N VAL A 139 1.43 13.57 -6.61
CA VAL A 139 0.46 14.30 -5.79
C VAL A 139 -0.94 13.69 -5.90
N LEU A 140 -1.63 13.66 -4.77
CA LEU A 140 -3.07 13.45 -4.66
C LEU A 140 -3.74 14.80 -4.35
N VAL A 141 -4.58 15.29 -5.26
CA VAL A 141 -5.33 16.55 -5.10
C VAL A 141 -6.84 16.28 -5.08
N ARG A 142 -7.55 16.73 -4.04
CA ARG A 142 -9.01 16.57 -3.93
C ARG A 142 -9.74 17.53 -4.87
N THR A 143 -10.65 17.02 -5.68
CA THR A 143 -11.42 17.82 -6.65
C THR A 143 -12.64 18.44 -6.00
N ARG A 144 -12.76 19.77 -6.08
CA ARG A 144 -13.99 20.48 -5.69
C ARG A 144 -15.13 20.06 -6.65
N GLY A 145 -16.25 19.61 -6.09
CA GLY A 145 -17.46 19.23 -6.85
C GLY A 145 -17.70 17.73 -7.03
N ALA A 146 -16.71 16.85 -6.81
CA ALA A 146 -16.89 15.39 -6.90
C ALA A 146 -17.21 14.72 -5.54
N GLY A 147 -17.71 15.50 -4.59
CA GLY A 147 -17.84 15.12 -3.18
C GLY A 147 -16.48 14.92 -2.48
N ASP A 148 -16.51 14.58 -1.20
CA ASP A 148 -15.30 14.45 -0.36
C ASP A 148 -14.36 13.29 -0.75
N ARG A 149 -14.82 12.40 -1.63
CA ARG A 149 -14.07 11.21 -2.07
C ARG A 149 -13.39 11.36 -3.43
N GLY A 150 -13.64 12.43 -4.18
CA GLY A 150 -13.01 12.63 -5.50
C GLY A 150 -11.62 13.25 -5.40
N TRP A 151 -10.59 12.53 -5.83
CA TRP A 151 -9.21 13.02 -5.94
C TRP A 151 -8.64 12.77 -7.34
N LEU A 152 -7.53 13.43 -7.64
CA LEU A 152 -6.68 13.19 -8.80
C LEU A 152 -5.30 12.75 -8.34
N LEU A 153 -4.86 11.59 -8.82
CA LEU A 153 -3.47 11.16 -8.79
C LEU A 153 -2.77 11.74 -10.02
N ILE A 154 -1.67 12.47 -9.79
CA ILE A 154 -0.89 13.15 -10.82
C ILE A 154 0.60 12.88 -10.58
N LYS A 155 1.34 12.51 -11.62
CA LYS A 155 2.79 12.37 -11.59
C LYS A 155 3.45 13.75 -11.67
N HIS A 156 4.48 14.03 -10.87
CA HIS A 156 5.31 15.23 -11.08
C HIS A 156 6.37 14.98 -12.16
N ARG A 157 6.81 16.05 -12.85
CA ARG A 157 7.97 15.96 -13.75
C ARG A 157 9.25 15.72 -12.96
N ASP A 158 9.89 14.59 -13.21
CA ASP A 158 11.20 14.20 -12.68
C ASP A 158 11.82 13.12 -13.60
N GLU A 159 12.99 12.60 -13.21
CA GLU A 159 13.72 11.52 -13.92
C GLU A 159 12.92 10.21 -14.13
N TRP A 160 11.83 10.00 -13.39
CA TRP A 160 10.95 8.82 -13.46
C TRP A 160 9.63 9.10 -14.18
N SER A 161 9.44 10.31 -14.72
CA SER A 161 8.27 10.65 -15.53
C SER A 161 8.49 10.35 -17.02
N ALA A 162 7.42 9.96 -17.71
CA ALA A 162 7.43 9.73 -19.15
C ALA A 162 6.95 10.99 -19.89
N ASP A 163 7.79 11.56 -20.74
CA ASP A 163 7.41 12.71 -21.58
C ASP A 163 6.58 12.33 -22.83
N SER A 164 6.55 11.04 -23.16
CA SER A 164 5.78 10.45 -24.26
C SER A 164 4.53 9.72 -23.75
N LYS A 165 3.41 9.90 -24.45
CA LYS A 165 2.15 9.17 -24.21
C LYS A 165 2.21 7.68 -24.54
N GLU A 166 3.31 7.23 -25.14
CA GLU A 166 3.48 5.87 -25.67
C GLU A 166 3.74 4.84 -24.56
N LEU A 167 4.20 5.27 -23.37
CA LEU A 167 4.49 4.37 -22.26
C LEU A 167 3.31 4.28 -21.26
N ASP A 168 2.38 3.37 -21.51
CA ASP A 168 1.45 2.93 -20.47
C ASP A 168 2.15 1.88 -19.56
N ILE A 169 2.56 2.30 -18.36
CA ILE A 169 3.20 1.44 -17.37
C ILE A 169 2.32 0.25 -16.96
N THR A 170 1.00 0.38 -17.04
CA THR A 170 0.04 -0.66 -16.63
C THR A 170 -0.09 -1.79 -17.66
N ALA A 171 0.17 -1.48 -18.94
CA ALA A 171 0.30 -2.45 -20.03
C ALA A 171 1.74 -3.00 -20.14
N PHE A 172 2.76 -2.14 -19.98
CA PHE A 172 4.17 -2.52 -20.05
C PHE A 172 4.60 -3.47 -18.93
N ALA A 173 4.13 -3.24 -17.69
CA ALA A 173 4.45 -4.06 -16.52
C ALA A 173 3.17 -4.59 -15.85
N PRO A 174 2.45 -5.55 -16.45
CA PRO A 174 1.10 -5.93 -16.00
C PRO A 174 1.08 -6.94 -14.84
N LEU A 175 2.18 -7.64 -14.60
CA LEU A 175 2.31 -8.81 -13.71
C LEU A 175 2.44 -8.45 -12.22
N SER A 176 2.24 -9.42 -11.33
CA SER A 176 2.48 -9.27 -9.89
C SER A 176 3.95 -9.01 -9.56
N VAL A 177 4.23 -8.23 -8.51
CA VAL A 177 5.58 -8.12 -7.91
C VAL A 177 5.84 -9.15 -6.79
N LYS A 178 4.85 -9.99 -6.49
CA LYS A 178 4.89 -11.05 -5.47
C LYS A 178 5.04 -12.43 -6.09
N SER A 179 4.20 -12.75 -7.08
CA SER A 179 4.19 -14.06 -7.76
C SER A 179 4.79 -14.03 -9.17
N ASN A 180 5.08 -12.84 -9.73
CA ASN A 180 5.43 -12.64 -11.14
C ASN A 180 4.37 -13.13 -12.16
N GLY A 181 3.17 -13.50 -11.72
CA GLY A 181 2.06 -13.97 -12.57
C GLY A 181 1.06 -12.88 -12.95
N ASP A 182 0.18 -13.20 -13.90
CA ASP A 182 -1.04 -12.43 -14.18
C ASP A 182 -2.26 -12.95 -13.39
N PHE A 183 -3.47 -12.44 -13.68
CA PHE A 183 -4.69 -12.88 -13.00
C PHE A 183 -5.05 -14.36 -13.25
N ALA A 184 -4.75 -14.90 -14.42
CA ALA A 184 -4.98 -16.30 -14.72
C ALA A 184 -3.96 -17.19 -13.99
N ASP A 185 -2.71 -16.73 -13.85
CA ASP A 185 -1.70 -17.44 -13.05
C ASP A 185 -2.06 -17.44 -11.55
N ILE A 186 -2.63 -16.35 -11.02
CA ILE A 186 -3.15 -16.30 -9.64
C ILE A 186 -4.36 -17.24 -9.45
N LEU A 187 -5.22 -17.39 -10.46
CA LEU A 187 -6.33 -18.38 -10.42
C LEU A 187 -5.84 -19.83 -10.53
N ALA A 188 -4.76 -20.07 -11.29
CA ALA A 188 -4.28 -21.39 -11.66
C ALA A 188 -3.17 -21.95 -10.74
N ALA A 189 -2.67 -21.18 -9.78
CA ALA A 189 -1.72 -21.67 -8.79
C ALA A 189 -2.31 -22.81 -7.95
N ASP A 190 -1.47 -23.71 -7.43
CA ASP A 190 -1.91 -24.82 -6.57
C ASP A 190 -2.30 -24.37 -5.15
N ASN A 191 -1.80 -23.21 -4.71
CA ASN A 191 -2.12 -22.62 -3.40
C ASN A 191 -2.17 -21.07 -3.44
N PRO A 192 -3.02 -20.45 -4.28
CA PRO A 192 -3.38 -19.05 -4.14
C PRO A 192 -4.07 -18.82 -2.79
N SER A 193 -4.10 -17.57 -2.31
CA SER A 193 -4.86 -17.21 -1.11
C SER A 193 -6.37 -17.23 -1.41
N ILE A 194 -6.92 -18.44 -1.54
CA ILE A 194 -8.33 -18.78 -1.74
C ILE A 194 -8.81 -19.42 -0.45
N TRP A 195 -9.69 -18.73 0.29
CA TRP A 195 -10.37 -19.35 1.42
C TRP A 195 -11.49 -20.24 0.91
N LEU A 196 -11.27 -21.56 0.94
CA LEU A 196 -12.29 -22.56 0.67
C LEU A 196 -13.31 -22.56 1.81
N SER A 197 -14.44 -21.90 1.61
CA SER A 197 -15.63 -22.22 2.38
C SER A 197 -16.86 -22.43 1.55
N ASN A 198 -17.39 -23.64 1.75
CA ASN A 198 -18.41 -24.30 0.99
C ASN A 198 -18.07 -24.53 -0.48
N LYS A 199 -18.45 -25.72 -0.96
CA LYS A 199 -18.51 -26.04 -2.39
C LYS A 199 -19.21 -24.88 -3.12
N PRO A 200 -18.77 -24.48 -4.32
CA PRO A 200 -19.43 -23.42 -5.06
C PRO A 200 -20.92 -23.70 -5.12
N ALA A 201 -21.72 -22.75 -4.62
CA ALA A 201 -23.16 -22.86 -4.68
C ALA A 201 -23.57 -23.02 -6.14
N LYS A 202 -24.19 -24.15 -6.49
CA LYS A 202 -24.79 -24.35 -7.81
C LYS A 202 -25.96 -23.37 -7.95
N GLY A 203 -25.67 -22.19 -8.47
CA GLY A 203 -26.64 -21.11 -8.72
C GLY A 203 -26.49 -19.91 -7.79
N GLY A 204 -26.62 -18.71 -8.36
CA GLY A 204 -26.59 -17.43 -7.65
C GLY A 204 -25.91 -16.33 -8.45
N GLN A 205 -26.20 -15.06 -8.15
CA GLN A 205 -25.57 -13.92 -8.82
C GLN A 205 -24.06 -13.85 -8.56
N SER A 206 -23.59 -14.23 -7.36
CA SER A 206 -22.16 -14.28 -7.00
C SER A 206 -21.38 -15.28 -7.86
N GLY A 207 -21.92 -16.48 -8.11
CA GLY A 207 -21.27 -17.49 -8.95
C GLY A 207 -21.13 -17.01 -10.41
N ALA A 208 -22.20 -16.47 -10.98
CA ALA A 208 -22.18 -15.90 -12.33
C ALA A 208 -21.25 -14.66 -12.44
N MET A 209 -21.09 -13.88 -11.37
CA MET A 209 -20.09 -12.81 -11.31
C MET A 209 -18.66 -13.38 -11.33
N PHE A 210 -18.39 -14.42 -10.54
CA PHE A 210 -17.07 -15.03 -10.46
C PHE A 210 -16.66 -15.69 -11.79
N GLU A 211 -17.56 -16.41 -12.46
CA GLU A 211 -17.34 -16.96 -13.80
C GLU A 211 -16.97 -15.86 -14.82
N ARG A 212 -17.69 -14.73 -14.81
CA ARG A 212 -17.37 -13.58 -15.67
C ARG A 212 -16.00 -12.98 -15.37
N ILE A 213 -15.58 -12.98 -14.10
CA ILE A 213 -14.26 -12.50 -13.68
C ILE A 213 -13.16 -13.44 -14.16
N ILE A 214 -13.36 -14.76 -14.09
CA ILE A 214 -12.44 -15.76 -14.67
C ILE A 214 -12.32 -15.56 -16.20
N GLN A 215 -13.44 -15.49 -16.91
CA GLN A 215 -13.42 -15.28 -18.37
C GLN A 215 -12.71 -13.98 -18.74
N ARG A 216 -12.94 -12.90 -17.97
CA ARG A 216 -12.27 -11.61 -18.20
C ARG A 216 -10.77 -11.64 -17.86
N ALA A 217 -10.34 -12.44 -16.88
CA ALA A 217 -8.92 -12.67 -16.60
C ALA A 217 -8.22 -13.34 -17.78
N LEU A 218 -8.87 -14.34 -18.39
CA LEU A 218 -8.37 -15.02 -19.61
C LEU A 218 -8.31 -14.06 -20.80
N SER A 219 -9.38 -13.30 -21.09
CA SER A 219 -9.36 -12.33 -22.20
C SER A 219 -8.32 -11.22 -22.03
N LEU A 220 -8.08 -10.75 -20.78
CA LEU A 220 -7.03 -9.76 -20.51
C LEU A 220 -5.61 -10.31 -20.81
N ARG A 221 -5.39 -11.62 -20.57
CA ARG A 221 -4.13 -12.29 -20.92
C ARG A 221 -3.91 -12.35 -22.43
N GLU A 222 -4.97 -12.63 -23.20
CA GLU A 222 -4.93 -12.64 -24.66
C GLU A 222 -4.63 -11.25 -25.24
N GLN A 223 -5.31 -10.21 -24.75
CA GLN A 223 -5.04 -8.81 -25.12
C GLN A 223 -3.58 -8.42 -24.84
N THR A 224 -3.11 -8.69 -23.63
CA THR A 224 -1.71 -8.43 -23.21
C THR A 224 -0.69 -9.20 -24.06
N ARG A 225 -1.07 -10.33 -24.65
CA ARG A 225 -0.21 -11.12 -25.55
C ARG A 225 -0.19 -10.56 -26.98
N GLY A 226 -1.29 -9.99 -27.46
CA GLY A 226 -1.41 -9.37 -28.78
C GLY A 226 -0.81 -7.97 -28.88
N GLU A 227 -0.79 -7.20 -27.78
CA GLU A 227 -0.26 -5.82 -27.75
C GLU A 227 1.27 -5.74 -27.56
N ARG A 228 1.97 -6.87 -27.39
CA ARG A 228 3.43 -6.87 -27.31
C ARG A 228 4.04 -6.64 -28.71
N PRO A 229 4.82 -5.57 -28.94
CA PRO A 229 5.58 -5.44 -30.17
C PRO A 229 6.58 -6.59 -30.29
N ASP A 230 6.73 -7.12 -31.50
CA ASP A 230 7.52 -8.31 -31.78
C ASP A 230 9.03 -8.01 -31.65
N THR A 231 9.59 -8.25 -30.46
CA THR A 231 11.00 -7.96 -30.14
C THR A 231 11.99 -8.96 -30.73
N SER A 232 11.52 -9.95 -31.52
CA SER A 232 12.37 -10.91 -32.23
C SER A 232 13.37 -10.25 -33.19
N ALA A 233 13.10 -9.01 -33.64
CA ALA A 233 13.99 -8.25 -34.52
C ALA A 233 15.26 -7.66 -33.85
N LEU A 234 15.32 -7.51 -32.52
CA LEU A 234 16.48 -6.89 -31.85
C LEU A 234 17.59 -7.87 -31.42
N ALA A 235 17.40 -9.19 -31.57
CA ALA A 235 18.44 -10.20 -31.31
C ALA A 235 19.45 -10.39 -32.48
N GLY A 236 19.43 -9.48 -33.46
CA GLY A 236 20.13 -9.60 -34.75
C GLY A 236 21.48 -8.88 -34.88
N SER A 237 22.23 -8.65 -33.79
CA SER A 237 23.57 -8.04 -33.85
C SER A 237 24.63 -8.97 -33.26
N LYS A 238 25.41 -9.62 -34.15
CA LYS A 238 26.43 -10.60 -33.77
C LYS A 238 27.67 -9.93 -33.17
N SER A 239 28.07 -10.35 -31.97
CA SER A 239 29.43 -10.17 -31.50
C SER A 239 30.40 -11.03 -32.31
N ALA A 240 31.50 -10.43 -32.77
CA ALA A 240 32.52 -11.12 -33.57
C ALA A 240 33.94 -10.73 -33.11
N SER A 241 34.47 -11.45 -32.12
CA SER A 241 35.92 -11.50 -31.85
C SER A 241 36.31 -12.82 -31.17
N GLY A 242 36.71 -13.81 -31.99
CA GLY A 242 37.11 -15.15 -31.53
C GLY A 242 38.49 -15.57 -32.05
N ALA A 243 39.52 -15.31 -31.23
CA ALA A 243 40.83 -15.98 -31.10
C ALA A 243 41.54 -16.67 -32.30
N ARG A 244 42.74 -16.17 -32.63
CA ARG A 244 43.96 -16.85 -33.18
C ARG A 244 45.20 -15.98 -32.85
N SER A 245 46.44 -16.47 -32.58
CA SER A 245 46.94 -17.82 -32.25
C SER A 245 48.38 -17.75 -31.63
N ALA A 246 48.79 -18.81 -30.92
CA ALA A 246 50.15 -19.34 -30.70
C ALA A 246 51.35 -18.47 -30.19
N THR A 247 51.86 -18.87 -29.01
CA THR A 247 53.25 -19.32 -28.74
C THR A 247 54.47 -18.39 -28.99
N ARG A 248 55.17 -18.02 -27.89
CA ARG A 248 56.64 -18.22 -27.77
C ARG A 248 57.16 -18.18 -26.32
N GLN A 249 58.16 -19.02 -26.03
CA GLN A 249 58.85 -19.14 -24.73
C GLN A 249 59.97 -18.10 -24.54
N ARG A 250 60.16 -17.68 -23.27
CA ARG A 250 61.41 -17.35 -22.52
C ARG A 250 61.02 -16.36 -21.40
N GLY A 251 61.33 -16.52 -20.11
CA GLY A 251 62.08 -17.55 -19.40
C GLY A 251 63.21 -16.93 -18.56
N ARG A 252 63.01 -16.75 -17.24
CA ARG A 252 64.06 -16.80 -16.20
C ARG A 252 63.52 -16.56 -14.77
N LYS A 253 63.87 -17.51 -13.88
CA LYS A 253 64.29 -17.36 -12.47
C LYS A 253 63.38 -16.66 -11.44
N GLU A 254 62.90 -17.46 -10.48
CA GLU A 254 62.84 -17.08 -9.06
C GLU A 254 64.28 -16.93 -8.47
N PRO A 255 64.43 -16.45 -7.21
CA PRO A 255 64.28 -17.36 -6.07
C PRO A 255 63.48 -16.82 -4.88
N SER A 256 62.69 -17.73 -4.32
CA SER A 256 62.34 -17.89 -2.89
C SER A 256 63.33 -17.33 -1.87
N THR A 257 62.79 -16.75 -0.78
CA THR A 257 63.34 -16.88 0.58
C THR A 257 62.23 -17.27 1.56
N ALA A 258 62.56 -18.13 2.54
CA ALA A 258 61.62 -18.80 3.42
C ALA A 258 61.64 -18.28 4.87
N ALA A 259 60.50 -18.40 5.58
CA ALA A 259 60.37 -18.75 7.01
C ALA A 259 58.86 -18.83 7.34
N ALA A 260 58.25 -19.96 7.72
CA ALA A 260 58.47 -20.82 8.89
C ALA A 260 58.09 -20.15 10.24
N GLY A 261 56.96 -20.56 10.82
CA GLY A 261 56.51 -20.14 12.16
C GLY A 261 55.19 -20.81 12.57
N ARG A 262 55.24 -21.71 13.57
CA ARG A 262 54.08 -22.47 14.07
C ARG A 262 53.55 -21.91 15.39
N GLY A 263 52.25 -22.04 15.62
CA GLY A 263 51.71 -22.41 16.95
C GLY A 263 51.16 -21.29 17.84
N PRO A 264 50.43 -21.65 18.94
CA PRO A 264 49.27 -20.84 19.36
C PRO A 264 49.19 -20.47 20.86
N ALA A 265 48.19 -19.61 21.14
CA ALA A 265 47.41 -19.48 22.38
C ALA A 265 48.02 -18.79 23.64
N ARG A 266 47.08 -18.15 24.41
CA ARG A 266 47.02 -17.82 25.86
C ARG A 266 46.62 -16.34 26.07
N ARG A 267 45.40 -15.95 26.45
CA ARG A 267 44.52 -16.24 27.63
C ARG A 267 44.98 -15.57 28.94
N GLN A 268 44.20 -14.57 29.43
CA GLN A 268 43.75 -14.30 30.83
C GLN A 268 43.20 -12.85 31.01
N LYS A 269 41.96 -12.63 31.52
CA LYS A 269 41.50 -12.28 32.92
C LYS A 269 41.73 -10.81 33.33
N ALA A 270 40.93 -10.13 34.20
CA ALA A 270 39.57 -10.35 34.78
C ALA A 270 39.11 -9.12 35.65
N ALA A 271 37.81 -9.05 36.02
CA ALA A 271 37.20 -8.32 37.18
C ALA A 271 37.21 -6.75 37.15
N ALA A 272 36.41 -5.97 37.93
CA ALA A 272 35.47 -6.24 39.04
C ALA A 272 34.29 -5.21 39.15
N THR A 273 33.44 -5.38 40.18
CA THR A 273 32.08 -4.81 40.45
C THR A 273 32.07 -3.52 41.35
N PRO A 274 30.97 -2.72 41.47
CA PRO A 274 30.97 -1.36 42.08
C PRO A 274 30.25 -1.24 43.45
N PRO A 275 30.17 -0.01 44.03
CA PRO A 275 29.03 0.46 44.85
C PRO A 275 28.55 1.88 44.42
N GLY A 276 27.44 2.45 44.90
CA GLY A 276 26.46 2.01 45.91
C GLY A 276 25.22 2.93 46.01
N LYS A 277 24.29 2.63 46.94
CA LYS A 277 23.03 3.36 47.20
C LYS A 277 23.22 4.57 48.14
N LEU A 278 22.29 5.53 48.10
CA LEU A 278 21.84 6.27 49.28
C LEU A 278 20.40 6.78 49.15
N GLU A 279 19.57 6.56 50.17
CA GLU A 279 18.20 7.08 50.31
C GLU A 279 18.18 8.50 50.88
N ALA A 280 17.16 9.30 50.53
CA ALA A 280 16.69 10.38 51.39
C ALA A 280 15.17 10.60 51.27
N LYS A 281 14.43 10.21 52.31
CA LYS A 281 12.99 10.54 52.48
C LYS A 281 12.85 12.01 52.88
N ARG A 282 11.80 12.70 52.40
CA ARG A 282 11.14 13.77 53.18
C ARG A 282 9.64 13.89 52.86
N LYS A 283 8.81 13.62 53.87
CA LYS A 283 7.35 13.91 53.89
C LYS A 283 7.12 15.36 54.32
N ARG A 284 5.99 15.95 53.89
CA ARG A 284 5.15 17.04 54.49
C ARG A 284 4.65 17.98 53.38
N LYS A 285 3.46 18.58 53.43
CA LYS A 285 2.21 18.36 54.20
C LYS A 285 1.15 19.25 53.50
N ALA A 286 -0.10 18.81 53.36
CA ALA A 286 -1.19 19.71 52.91
C ALA A 286 -1.51 20.76 54.01
N PRO A 287 -2.24 21.83 53.66
CA PRO A 287 -3.69 21.77 53.86
C PRO A 287 -4.55 22.43 52.76
N ALA A 288 -5.85 22.16 52.81
CA ALA A 288 -6.92 22.97 52.21
C ALA A 288 -7.18 24.24 53.11
N ARG A 289 -8.16 25.14 52.92
CA ARG A 289 -9.48 25.13 52.24
C ARG A 289 -10.06 26.56 52.33
N GLU A 290 -10.87 27.01 51.35
CA GLU A 290 -12.00 27.98 51.44
C GLU A 290 -12.30 28.51 50.01
N ALA A 291 -13.52 28.57 49.43
CA ALA A 291 -14.93 28.43 49.82
C ALA A 291 -15.71 29.72 50.16
N ALA A 292 -16.31 30.35 49.13
CA ALA A 292 -17.46 31.27 49.18
C ALA A 292 -17.91 31.62 47.74
N THR A 293 -19.15 31.93 47.33
CA THR A 293 -20.54 31.48 47.60
C THR A 293 -21.48 32.40 46.77
N GLY A 294 -22.65 31.91 46.33
CA GLY A 294 -23.70 32.72 45.66
C GLY A 294 -24.06 32.20 44.26
N ARG A 295 -25.16 31.49 43.96
CA ARG A 295 -26.50 31.23 44.57
C ARG A 295 -27.62 32.18 44.08
N GLY A 296 -28.52 31.63 43.25
CA GLY A 296 -29.81 32.21 42.82
C GLY A 296 -30.37 31.44 41.61
N LYS A 297 -31.11 30.34 41.76
CA LYS A 297 -32.57 30.22 42.02
C LYS A 297 -33.47 30.95 40.99
N GLY A 298 -34.28 30.17 40.25
CA GLY A 298 -35.43 30.62 39.47
C GLY A 298 -36.12 29.43 38.78
N THR A 299 -37.38 29.15 39.10
CA THR A 299 -38.07 27.88 38.75
C THR A 299 -39.23 28.06 37.77
N ALA A 300 -39.30 27.13 36.80
CA ALA A 300 -40.48 26.52 36.16
C ALA A 300 -41.83 27.28 36.07
N ARG A 301 -42.41 27.33 34.84
CA ARG A 301 -43.74 26.77 34.51
C ARG A 301 -44.07 26.83 33.00
N THR A 302 -45.01 25.97 32.58
CA THR A 302 -45.45 25.71 31.19
C THR A 302 -46.95 26.07 31.02
N PRO A 303 -47.60 25.82 29.86
CA PRO A 303 -47.92 26.72 28.74
C PRO A 303 -49.39 27.29 28.83
N PRO A 304 -50.00 27.83 27.74
CA PRO A 304 -50.74 26.95 26.82
C PRO A 304 -50.81 27.35 25.32
N VAL A 305 -51.37 26.41 24.54
CA VAL A 305 -51.71 26.37 23.11
C VAL A 305 -52.53 27.58 22.59
N LYS A 306 -52.34 27.93 21.30
CA LYS A 306 -53.46 28.40 20.43
C LYS A 306 -53.27 28.07 18.95
N THR A 307 -54.40 27.87 18.26
CA THR A 307 -54.56 27.38 16.89
C THR A 307 -54.80 28.50 15.87
N ALA A 308 -54.31 28.32 14.63
CA ALA A 308 -54.87 28.94 13.42
C ALA A 308 -54.55 28.05 12.20
N ARG A 309 -55.50 27.29 11.64
CA ARG A 309 -56.61 27.64 10.72
C ARG A 309 -56.21 27.54 9.24
N SER A 310 -56.56 26.40 8.65
CA SER A 310 -56.71 26.23 7.20
C SER A 310 -57.80 27.17 6.65
N ARG A 311 -57.60 27.69 5.44
CA ARG A 311 -58.66 28.20 4.57
C ARG A 311 -58.48 27.58 3.17
N ARG A 312 -59.59 27.09 2.61
CA ARG A 312 -59.75 26.68 1.21
C ARG A 312 -60.33 27.86 0.40
N GLU A 313 -60.67 27.56 -0.85
CA GLU A 313 -61.47 28.34 -1.81
C GLU A 313 -60.63 29.39 -2.57
N THR A 314 -60.66 29.45 -3.90
CA THR A 314 -61.45 28.67 -4.90
C THR A 314 -60.67 28.55 -6.20
#